data_AF-A0A926BLJ9-F1
#
_entry.id   AF-A0A926BLJ9-F1
#
_cell.length_a   1.000
_cell.length_b   1.000
_cell.length_c   1.000
_cell.angle_alpha   90.00
_cell.angle_beta   90.00
_cell.angle_gamma   90.00
#
_symmetry.space_group_name_H-M   'P 1'
#
loop_
_entity.id
_entity.type
_entity.pdbx_description
1 polymer ?
#
loop_
_entity_poly.entity_id
_entity_poly.type
_entity_poly.pdbx_seq_one_letter_code
_entity_poly.pdbx_strand_id
1 'polypeptide(L)'
;NVAWLWKQWMNILRMRQDGVPVLGFTWYSLIDQIDWDCGLTEKNNRVNPCGLYDLQRQPRPVADAYRQLLQEFGRITVVPHGDMFTLTDKPATLKVVV
;
A
#
# COMPACT_ATOMS: atom_id res chain seq x y z
N ASN A 1 7.22 5.17 10.14
CA ASN A 1 6.27 4.62 9.13
C ASN A 1 6.94 3.94 7.94
N VAL A 2 8.05 4.44 7.38
CA VAL A 2 8.74 3.80 6.23
C VAL A 2 9.11 2.33 6.48
N ALA A 3 9.78 2.02 7.60
CA ALA A 3 10.15 0.65 7.94
C ALA A 3 8.93 -0.28 8.10
N TRP A 4 7.83 0.27 8.61
CA TRP A 4 6.58 -0.48 8.77
C TRP A 4 5.93 -0.79 7.42
N LEU A 5 5.91 0.16 6.48
CA LEU A 5 5.44 -0.06 5.10
C LEU A 5 6.17 -1.26 4.46
N TRP A 6 7.50 -1.24 4.48
CA TRP A 6 8.30 -2.32 3.90
C TRP A 6 8.09 -3.66 4.61
N LYS A 7 7.96 -3.66 5.94
CA LYS A 7 7.59 -4.87 6.68
C LYS A 7 6.24 -5.42 6.22
N GLN A 8 5.21 -4.58 6.08
CA GLN A 8 3.91 -5.05 5.59
C GLN A 8 4.01 -5.60 4.17
N TRP A 9 4.76 -4.94 3.30
CA TRP A 9 4.98 -5.40 1.94
C TRP A 9 5.68 -6.77 1.88
N MET A 10 6.73 -6.99 2.70
CA MET A 10 7.39 -8.29 2.80
C MET A 10 6.42 -9.40 3.27
N ASN A 11 5.50 -9.08 4.19
CA ASN A 11 4.47 -10.03 4.60
C ASN A 11 3.54 -10.40 3.44
N ILE A 12 3.17 -9.44 2.57
CA ILE A 12 2.37 -9.73 1.36
C ILE A 12 3.12 -10.69 0.43
N LEU A 13 4.41 -10.45 0.19
CA LEU A 13 5.23 -11.33 -0.63
C LEU A 13 5.29 -12.74 -0.04
N ARG A 14 5.46 -12.85 1.29
CA ARG A 14 5.49 -14.14 1.98
C ARG A 14 4.15 -14.87 1.88
N MET A 15 3.02 -14.19 2.14
CA MET A 15 1.69 -14.79 2.02
C MET A 15 1.43 -15.34 0.62
N ARG A 16 1.87 -14.62 -0.42
CA ARG A 16 1.79 -15.11 -1.81
C ARG A 16 2.66 -16.33 -2.05
N GLN A 17 3.88 -16.38 -1.51
CA GLN A 17 4.74 -17.57 -1.55
C GLN A 17 4.07 -18.78 -0.87
N ASP A 18 3.33 -18.55 0.22
CA ASP A 18 2.58 -19.58 0.95
C ASP A 18 1.23 -19.93 0.26
N GLY A 19 0.96 -19.41 -0.94
CA GLY A 19 -0.22 -19.75 -1.74
C GLY A 19 -1.47 -18.91 -1.49
N VAL A 20 -1.39 -17.87 -0.64
CA VAL A 20 -2.52 -16.98 -0.37
C VAL A 20 -2.73 -16.01 -1.54
N PRO A 21 -3.93 -15.91 -2.13
CA PRO A 21 -4.18 -15.08 -3.32
C PRO A 21 -4.40 -13.60 -2.95
N VAL A 22 -3.35 -12.92 -2.48
CA VAL A 22 -3.43 -11.48 -2.17
C VAL A 22 -3.50 -10.66 -3.46
N LEU A 23 -4.61 -9.97 -3.70
CA LEU A 23 -4.84 -9.23 -4.95
C LEU A 23 -4.23 -7.83 -4.99
N GLY A 24 -4.05 -7.19 -3.83
CA GLY A 24 -3.57 -5.82 -3.76
C GLY A 24 -3.14 -5.40 -2.36
N PHE A 25 -2.66 -4.18 -2.27
CA PHE A 25 -2.19 -3.55 -1.04
C PHE A 25 -2.61 -2.07 -1.05
N THR A 26 -3.29 -1.64 0.00
CA THR A 26 -3.79 -0.27 0.13
C THR A 26 -3.28 0.33 1.43
N TRP A 27 -2.58 1.47 1.33
CA TRP A 27 -2.23 2.25 2.51
C TRP A 27 -3.43 3.06 3.00
N TYR A 28 -3.80 2.86 4.26
CA TYR A 28 -4.75 3.73 4.95
C TYR A 28 -4.00 4.56 6.00
N SER A 29 -4.06 5.88 5.97
CA SER A 29 -4.85 6.78 5.11
C SER A 29 -3.99 7.57 4.12
N LEU A 30 -4.63 8.15 3.09
CA LEU A 30 -3.95 9.05 2.15
C LEU A 30 -3.46 10.33 2.87
N ILE A 31 -4.33 10.97 3.64
CA ILE A 31 -4.04 12.18 4.41
C ILE A 31 -4.12 11.89 5.92
N ASP A 32 -3.53 12.75 6.74
CA ASP A 32 -3.67 12.72 8.20
C ASP A 32 -5.15 12.68 8.63
N GLN A 33 -5.39 12.06 9.78
CA GLN A 33 -6.74 11.91 10.35
C GLN A 33 -6.96 12.94 11.45
N ILE A 34 -8.23 13.24 11.75
CA ILE A 34 -8.61 14.12 12.86
C ILE A 34 -9.27 13.26 13.94
N ASP A 35 -8.90 13.47 15.21
CA ASP A 35 -9.52 12.85 16.39
C ASP A 35 -9.55 11.31 16.35
N TRP A 36 -8.63 10.70 15.61
CA TRP A 36 -8.58 9.24 15.43
C TRP A 36 -8.13 8.50 16.70
N ASP A 37 -7.46 9.19 17.61
CA ASP A 37 -6.98 8.70 18.89
C ASP A 37 -8.10 8.54 19.92
N CYS A 38 -9.20 9.28 19.77
CA CYS A 38 -10.44 9.05 20.51
C CYS A 38 -11.48 8.27 19.68
N GLY A 39 -11.11 7.71 18.53
CA GLY A 39 -12.04 6.99 17.67
C GLY A 39 -13.23 7.86 17.20
N LEU A 40 -13.02 9.16 17.01
CA LEU A 40 -14.04 10.14 16.59
C LEU A 40 -15.19 10.34 17.60
N THR A 41 -15.02 9.92 18.85
CA THR A 41 -16.05 10.05 19.92
C THR A 41 -16.09 11.44 20.55
N GLU A 42 -15.01 12.21 20.41
CA GLU A 42 -14.88 13.58 20.91
C GLU A 42 -14.44 14.50 19.78
N LYS A 43 -14.87 15.77 19.79
CA LYS A 43 -14.45 16.79 18.83
C LYS A 43 -13.34 17.66 19.41
N ASN A 44 -12.11 17.16 19.36
CA ASN A 44 -10.92 17.85 19.88
C ASN A 44 -10.15 18.59 18.78
N ASN A 45 -10.44 18.33 17.50
CA ASN A 45 -9.72 18.85 16.33
C ASN A 45 -8.21 18.53 16.38
N ARG A 46 -7.82 17.40 16.96
CA ARG A 46 -6.44 16.93 17.05
C ARG A 46 -6.04 16.25 15.74
N VAL A 47 -4.92 16.66 15.17
CA VAL A 47 -4.37 16.04 13.97
C VAL A 47 -3.53 14.82 14.34
N ASN A 48 -3.80 13.70 13.70
CA ASN A 48 -3.09 12.44 13.87
C ASN A 48 -2.20 12.22 12.63
N PRO A 49 -0.87 12.38 12.75
CA PRO A 49 0.06 12.46 11.61
C PRO A 49 0.40 11.08 11.01
N CYS A 50 -0.62 10.35 10.57
CA CYS A 50 -0.51 8.96 10.10
C CYS A 50 -0.71 8.79 8.58
N GLY A 51 -1.01 9.86 7.83
CA GLY A 51 -1.23 9.80 6.39
C GLY A 51 0.05 9.56 5.58
N LEU A 52 -0.12 9.35 4.26
CA LEU A 52 0.98 9.56 3.31
C LEU A 52 1.31 11.06 3.17
N TYR A 53 0.28 11.90 3.27
CA TYR A 53 0.38 13.35 3.21
C TYR A 53 -0.22 13.98 4.47
N ASP A 54 0.22 15.18 4.81
CA ASP A 54 -0.46 15.99 5.82
C ASP A 54 -1.77 16.62 5.29
N LEU A 55 -2.46 17.39 6.13
CA LEU A 55 -3.70 18.08 5.76
C LEU A 55 -3.51 19.17 4.69
N GLN A 56 -2.27 19.66 4.50
CA GLN A 56 -1.89 20.62 3.45
C GLN A 56 -1.37 19.93 2.19
N ARG A 57 -1.51 18.60 2.11
CA ARG A 57 -1.05 17.75 1.00
C ARG A 57 0.46 17.75 0.80
N GLN A 58 1.24 18.06 1.84
CA GLN A 58 2.68 17.89 1.79
C GLN A 58 3.04 16.43 2.04
N PRO A 59 3.93 15.82 1.22
CA PRO A 59 4.28 14.43 1.36
C PRO A 59 5.10 14.19 2.63
N ARG A 60 4.79 13.10 3.34
CA ARG A 60 5.65 12.55 4.40
C ARG A 60 6.65 11.57 3.78
N PRO A 61 7.76 11.20 4.46
CA PRO A 61 8.74 10.25 3.92
C PRO A 61 8.16 8.88 3.50
N VAL A 62 7.05 8.46 4.12
CA VAL A 62 6.35 7.23 3.73
C VAL A 62 5.67 7.34 2.36
N ALA A 63 5.29 8.54 1.89
CA ALA A 63 4.79 8.74 0.54
C ALA A 63 5.85 8.43 -0.51
N ASP A 64 7.09 8.88 -0.30
CA ASP A 64 8.20 8.59 -1.22
C ASP A 64 8.49 7.08 -1.27
N ALA A 65 8.53 6.43 -0.10
CA ALA A 65 8.66 4.98 -0.02
C ALA A 65 7.50 4.22 -0.69
N TYR A 66 6.27 4.72 -0.56
CA TYR A 66 5.11 4.13 -1.23
C TYR A 66 5.18 4.30 -2.76
N ARG A 67 5.67 5.45 -3.26
CA ARG A 67 5.92 5.64 -4.69
C ARG A 67 7.00 4.68 -5.20
N GLN A 68 8.07 4.46 -4.44
CA GLN A 68 9.11 3.48 -4.78
C GLN A 68 8.52 2.06 -4.84
N LEU A 69 7.72 1.66 -3.85
CA LEU A 69 7.01 0.38 -3.86
C LEU A 69 6.15 0.23 -5.13
N LEU A 70 5.40 1.26 -5.53
CA LEU A 70 4.60 1.22 -6.75
C LEU A 70 5.45 1.15 -8.03
N GLN A 71 6.63 1.77 -8.06
CA GLN A 71 7.54 1.69 -9.20
C GLN A 71 8.11 0.28 -9.36
N GLU A 72 8.53 -0.34 -8.26
CA GLU A 72 9.14 -1.67 -8.25
C GLU A 72 8.11 -2.80 -8.40
N PHE A 73 6.93 -2.64 -7.78
CA PHE A 73 5.95 -3.71 -7.59
C PHE A 73 4.52 -3.36 -8.02
N GLY A 74 4.24 -2.12 -8.45
CA GLY A 74 2.88 -1.72 -8.83
C GLY A 74 2.34 -2.42 -10.08
N ARG A 75 3.21 -3.12 -10.82
CA ARG A 75 2.85 -3.94 -11.98
C ARG A 75 2.92 -5.44 -11.67
N ILE A 76 2.47 -5.88 -10.51
CA ILE A 76 2.40 -7.32 -10.24
C ILE A 76 1.25 -7.95 -11.02
N THR A 77 1.58 -8.92 -11.88
CA THR A 77 0.59 -9.73 -12.61
C THR A 77 -0.21 -10.58 -11.63
N VAL A 78 -1.53 -10.39 -11.62
CA VAL A 78 -2.48 -11.32 -10.97
C VAL A 78 -2.78 -12.42 -11.98
N VAL A 79 -2.39 -13.66 -11.69
CA VAL A 79 -2.75 -14.82 -12.52
C VAL A 79 -3.99 -15.48 -11.92
N PRO A 80 -5.16 -15.39 -12.57
CA PRO A 80 -6.37 -16.02 -12.07
C PRO A 80 -6.38 -17.47 -12.56
N HIS A 81 -6.46 -18.40 -11.61
CA HIS A 81 -6.59 -19.87 -11.76
C HIS A 81 -5.30 -20.68 -11.64
N GLY A 82 -5.29 -21.51 -10.59
CA GLY A 82 -4.86 -22.92 -10.65
C GLY A 82 -3.36 -23.22 -10.70
N ASP A 83 -2.57 -22.41 -11.38
CA ASP A 83 -1.14 -22.64 -11.48
C ASP A 83 -0.41 -21.62 -10.61
N MET A 84 0.16 -22.13 -9.53
CA MET A 84 1.01 -21.38 -8.62
C MET A 84 2.00 -20.52 -9.38
N PHE A 85 1.95 -19.21 -9.08
CA PHE A 85 2.99 -18.19 -9.27
C PHE A 85 4.23 -18.66 -10.03
N THR A 86 4.15 -18.75 -11.36
CA THR A 86 5.35 -18.65 -12.17
C THR A 86 5.70 -17.16 -12.25
N LEU A 87 6.79 -16.77 -11.58
CA LEU A 87 7.50 -15.54 -11.92
C LEU A 87 7.77 -15.62 -13.42
N THR A 88 7.19 -14.69 -14.16
CA THR A 88 7.34 -14.62 -15.61
C THR A 88 8.15 -13.38 -15.94
N ASP A 89 9.10 -13.52 -16.87
CA ASP A 89 9.82 -12.39 -17.45
C ASP A 89 8.93 -11.56 -18.38
N LYS A 90 7.67 -12.00 -18.60
CA LYS A 90 6.71 -11.25 -19.39
C LYS A 90 6.37 -9.95 -18.66
N PRO A 91 6.54 -8.79 -19.32
CA PRO A 91 6.19 -7.51 -18.72
C PRO A 91 4.70 -7.50 -18.38
N ALA A 92 4.40 -7.11 -17.15
CA ALA A 92 3.02 -6.92 -16.74
C ALA A 92 2.39 -5.76 -17.52
N THR A 93 1.49 -6.11 -18.44
CA THR A 93 0.76 -5.15 -19.27
C THR A 93 -0.47 -4.66 -18.52
N LEU A 94 -0.69 -3.35 -18.50
CA LEU A 94 -1.95 -2.78 -18.07
C LEU A 94 -3.06 -3.31 -18.99
N LYS A 95 -4.14 -3.85 -18.40
CA LYS A 95 -5.34 -4.25 -19.17
C LYS A 95 -6.15 -3.06 -19.69
N VAL A 96 -5.75 -1.84 -19.35
CA VAL A 96 -6.45 -0.62 -19.72
C VAL A 96 -5.49 0.24 -20.54
N VAL A 97 -5.90 0.55 -21.76
CA VAL A 97 -5.26 1.54 -22.62
C VAL A 97 -5.74 2.90 -22.12
N VAL A 98 -4.81 3.79 -21.74
CA VAL A 98 -5.12 5.21 -21.49
C VAL A 98 -5.15 5.94 -22.81
#